data_AF-A0A382H8U3-F1
#
_entry.id   AF-A0A382H8U3-F1
#
_cell.length_a   1.000
_cell.length_b   1.000
_cell.length_c   1.000
_cell.angle_alpha   90.00
_cell.angle_beta   90.00
_cell.angle_gamma   90.00
#
_symmetry.space_group_name_H-M   'P 1'
#
loop_
_entity.id
_entity.type
_entity.pdbx_description
1 polymer ?
#
loop_
_entity_poly.entity_id
_entity_poly.type
_entity_poly.pdbx_seq_one_letter_code
_entity_poly.pdbx_strand_id
1 'polypeptide(L)'
;MTLKLPKSGKEMQDWEWKDYEPYFDYLLNQEVNKQNIEEWMKYWSNLSELIGEVGTEVYVATTVDTTDEDAKKRFHSFLDNISENASSKDQILKKKLLEANVVPENFEIPLRAIK
;
A
#
# COMPACT_ATOMS: atom_id res chain seq x y z
N MET A 1 -15.14 12.28 -3.30
CA MET A 1 -14.30 12.82 -2.21
C MET A 1 -13.04 11.97 -2.16
N THR A 2 -11.86 12.58 -2.20
CA THR A 2 -10.58 11.86 -2.10
C THR A 2 -10.29 11.52 -0.64
N LEU A 3 -10.14 10.23 -0.32
CA LEU A 3 -9.69 9.81 1.00
C LEU A 3 -8.23 10.24 1.16
N LYS A 4 -7.90 11.05 2.17
CA LYS A 4 -6.54 11.58 2.32
C LYS A 4 -5.62 10.57 2.98
N LEU A 5 -4.50 10.27 2.33
CA LEU A 5 -3.42 9.49 2.91
C LEU A 5 -2.75 10.28 4.04
N PRO A 6 -2.23 9.59 5.07
CA PRO A 6 -1.32 10.16 6.05
C PRO A 6 -0.07 10.75 5.39
N LYS A 7 0.66 11.59 6.12
CA LYS A 7 1.89 12.23 5.61
C LYS A 7 3.14 11.40 5.83
N SER A 8 3.07 10.39 6.70
CA SER A 8 4.19 9.50 7.02
C SER A 8 3.69 8.17 7.60
N GLY A 9 4.48 7.11 7.45
CA GLY A 9 4.18 5.81 8.04
C GLY A 9 4.03 5.85 9.56
N LYS A 10 4.69 6.80 10.24
CA LYS A 10 4.58 6.99 11.68
C LYS A 10 3.16 7.27 12.18
N GLU A 11 2.33 7.94 11.38
CA GLU A 11 0.91 8.16 11.71
C GLU A 11 0.07 6.87 11.66
N MET A 12 0.63 5.81 11.10
CA MET A 12 0.02 4.50 10.89
C MET A 12 0.66 3.41 11.77
N GLN A 13 1.61 3.76 12.65
CA GLN A 13 2.39 2.81 13.45
C GLN A 13 1.50 1.92 14.35
N ASP A 14 0.36 2.46 14.80
CA ASP A 14 -0.58 1.82 15.72
C ASP A 14 -1.87 1.35 15.02
N TRP A 15 -1.89 1.38 13.69
CA TRP A 15 -3.06 0.98 12.91
C TRP A 15 -3.23 -0.53 12.89
N GLU A 16 -4.50 -0.95 12.93
CA GLU A 16 -4.88 -2.32 12.60
C GLU A 16 -5.31 -2.39 11.13
N TRP A 17 -5.42 -3.60 10.58
CA TRP A 17 -5.82 -3.78 9.17
C TRP A 17 -7.08 -2.98 8.78
N LYS A 18 -8.07 -2.89 9.68
CA LYS A 18 -9.32 -2.14 9.49
C LYS A 18 -9.11 -0.64 9.17
N ASP A 19 -7.97 -0.07 9.56
CA ASP A 19 -7.64 1.32 9.32
C ASP A 19 -7.00 1.49 7.93
N TYR A 20 -6.32 0.46 7.40
CA TYR A 20 -5.78 0.42 6.04
C TYR A 20 -6.86 0.09 4.99
N GLU A 21 -7.80 -0.80 5.33
CA GLU A 21 -8.82 -1.30 4.42
C GLU A 21 -9.60 -0.20 3.64
N PRO A 22 -10.03 0.92 4.26
CA PRO A 22 -10.71 2.00 3.56
C PRO A 22 -9.91 2.61 2.41
N TYR A 23 -8.58 2.62 2.49
CA TYR A 23 -7.70 3.16 1.45
C TYR A 23 -7.64 2.25 0.22
N PHE A 24 -7.60 0.93 0.45
CA PHE A 24 -7.69 -0.06 -0.62
C PHE A 24 -9.08 -0.07 -1.25
N ASP A 25 -10.13 -0.03 -0.43
CA ASP A 25 -11.51 0.00 -0.92
C ASP A 25 -11.81 1.28 -1.69
N TYR A 26 -11.22 2.41 -1.29
CA TYR A 26 -11.29 3.65 -2.07
C TYR A 26 -10.75 3.46 -3.50
N LEU A 27 -9.59 2.80 -3.67
CA LEU A 27 -9.02 2.50 -4.99
C LEU A 27 -9.85 1.46 -5.77
N LEU A 28 -10.37 0.44 -5.10
CA LEU A 28 -11.16 -0.62 -5.72
C LEU A 28 -12.51 -0.12 -6.26
N ASN A 29 -13.13 0.81 -5.55
CA ASN A 29 -14.42 1.42 -5.92
C ASN A 29 -14.31 2.47 -7.04
N GLN A 30 -13.10 2.86 -7.43
CA GLN A 30 -12.91 3.76 -8.57
C GLN A 30 -12.93 3.00 -9.89
N GLU A 31 -13.60 3.56 -10.90
CA GLU A 31 -13.37 3.13 -12.28
C GLU A 31 -11.99 3.62 -12.72
N VAL A 32 -11.22 2.81 -13.45
CA VAL A 32 -9.90 3.16 -13.95
C VAL A 32 -10.00 3.41 -15.44
N ASN A 33 -9.68 4.63 -15.87
CA ASN A 33 -9.73 5.05 -17.27
C ASN A 33 -8.61 6.04 -17.59
N LYS A 34 -8.50 6.46 -18.86
CA LYS A 34 -7.38 7.30 -19.33
C LYS A 34 -7.24 8.63 -18.59
N GLN A 35 -8.33 9.16 -18.03
CA GLN A 35 -8.32 10.47 -17.38
C GLN A 35 -7.81 10.41 -15.94
N ASN A 36 -7.96 9.26 -15.26
CA ASN A 36 -7.66 9.15 -13.84
C ASN A 36 -6.59 8.10 -13.49
N ILE A 37 -6.11 7.34 -14.48
CA ILE A 37 -5.14 6.27 -14.26
C ILE A 37 -3.87 6.75 -13.56
N GLU A 38 -3.36 7.93 -13.92
CA GLU A 38 -2.15 8.49 -13.31
C GLU A 38 -2.35 8.82 -11.83
N GLU A 39 -3.48 9.45 -11.49
CA GLU A 39 -3.83 9.77 -10.11
C GLU A 39 -4.11 8.51 -9.29
N TRP A 40 -4.79 7.53 -9.87
CA TRP A 40 -5.08 6.23 -9.25
C TRP A 40 -3.79 5.46 -8.94
N MET A 41 -2.89 5.35 -9.93
CA MET A 41 -1.59 4.68 -9.75
C MET A 41 -0.74 5.40 -8.73
N LYS A 42 -0.68 6.74 -8.79
CA LYS A 42 0.08 7.54 -7.82
C LYS A 42 -0.45 7.36 -6.40
N TYR A 43 -1.77 7.34 -6.22
CA TYR A 43 -2.38 7.10 -4.92
C TYR A 43 -2.03 5.70 -4.38
N TRP A 44 -2.13 4.68 -5.24
CA TRP A 44 -1.74 3.32 -4.88
C TRP A 44 -0.25 3.23 -4.49
N SER A 45 0.65 3.82 -5.29
CA SER A 45 2.07 3.85 -4.99
C SER A 45 2.38 4.56 -3.66
N ASN A 46 1.73 5.70 -3.39
CA ASN A 46 1.91 6.41 -2.13
C ASN A 46 1.41 5.59 -0.92
N LEU A 47 0.30 4.86 -1.07
CA LEU A 47 -0.20 3.97 -0.02
C LEU A 47 0.79 2.83 0.27
N SER A 48 1.30 2.18 -0.79
CA SER A 48 2.31 1.12 -0.65
C SER A 48 3.61 1.62 -0.02
N GLU A 49 4.05 2.85 -0.36
CA GLU A 49 5.22 3.50 0.25
C GLU A 49 5.04 3.69 1.75
N LEU A 50 3.89 4.24 2.18
CA LEU A 50 3.57 4.43 3.60
C LEU A 50 3.52 3.11 4.38
N ILE A 51 2.94 2.05 3.80
CA ILE A 51 2.95 0.72 4.42
C ILE A 51 4.37 0.18 4.55
N GLY A 52 5.21 0.40 3.54
CA GLY A 52 6.63 0.05 3.55
C GLY A 52 7.44 0.81 4.60
N GLU A 53 7.14 2.10 4.81
CA GLU A 53 7.72 2.89 5.90
C GLU A 53 7.38 2.29 7.27
N VAL A 54 6.11 1.93 7.52
CA VAL A 54 5.70 1.26 8.76
C VAL A 54 6.48 -0.04 8.96
N GLY A 55 6.53 -0.89 7.93
CA GLY A 55 7.27 -2.16 7.97
C GLY A 55 8.75 -1.97 8.27
N THR A 56 9.36 -0.94 7.70
CA THR A 56 10.76 -0.58 7.96
C THR A 56 10.95 -0.14 9.41
N GLU A 57 10.05 0.70 9.92
CA GLU A 57 10.11 1.21 11.29
C GLU A 57 9.99 0.08 12.32
N VAL A 58 8.99 -0.79 12.18
CA VAL A 58 8.80 -1.93 13.11
C VAL A 58 9.94 -2.94 13.01
N TYR A 59 10.52 -3.16 11.83
CA TYR A 59 11.71 -4.00 11.67
C TYR A 59 12.93 -3.38 12.36
N VAL A 60 13.21 -2.10 12.11
CA VAL A 60 14.34 -1.40 12.72
C VAL A 60 14.24 -1.44 14.25
N ALA A 61 13.04 -1.28 14.82
CA ALA A 61 12.83 -1.40 16.27
C ALA A 61 13.30 -2.75 16.83
N THR A 62 13.08 -3.86 16.12
CA THR A 62 13.59 -5.19 16.53
C THR A 62 15.11 -5.31 16.49
N THR A 63 15.79 -4.49 15.68
CA THR A 63 17.24 -4.50 15.52
C THR A 63 17.97 -3.57 16.49
N VAL A 64 17.30 -2.50 16.95
CA VAL A 64 17.85 -1.55 17.92
C VAL A 64 17.90 -2.15 19.32
N ASP A 65 16.83 -2.85 19.73
CA ASP A 65 16.79 -3.61 20.98
C ASP A 65 16.27 -5.03 20.72
N THR A 66 17.21 -5.96 20.58
CA THR A 66 16.89 -7.38 20.30
C THR A 66 16.27 -8.12 21.50
N THR A 67 16.24 -7.48 22.68
CA THR A 67 15.60 -8.00 23.89
C THR A 67 14.18 -7.47 24.10
N ASP A 68 13.75 -6.52 23.27
CA ASP A 68 12.39 -5.97 23.28
C ASP A 68 11.42 -6.97 22.61
N GLU A 69 10.75 -7.76 23.44
CA GLU A 69 9.72 -8.71 23.01
C GLU A 69 8.46 -8.01 22.46
N ASP A 70 8.18 -6.76 22.87
CA ASP A 70 7.07 -5.99 22.35
C ASP A 70 7.35 -5.48 20.93
N ALA A 71 8.58 -5.07 20.63
CA ALA A 71 9.01 -4.74 19.27
C ALA A 71 8.88 -5.95 18.33
N LYS A 72 9.28 -7.15 18.78
CA LYS A 72 9.11 -8.40 17.99
C LYS A 72 7.64 -8.70 17.73
N LYS A 73 6.77 -8.57 18.74
CA LYS A 73 5.32 -8.77 18.59
C LYS A 73 4.71 -7.79 17.58
N ARG A 74 5.12 -6.52 17.60
CA ARG A 74 4.66 -5.52 16.63
C ARG A 74 5.10 -5.90 15.21
N PHE A 75 6.36 -6.30 15.03
CA PHE A 75 6.85 -6.74 13.73
C PHE A 75 6.11 -7.98 13.21
N HIS A 76 5.91 -9.00 14.03
CA HIS A 76 5.11 -10.17 13.66
C HIS A 76 3.66 -9.81 13.33
N SER A 77 3.03 -8.96 14.15
CA SER A 77 1.67 -8.50 13.90
C SER A 77 1.56 -7.74 12.57
N PHE A 78 2.56 -6.93 12.24
CA PHE A 78 2.65 -6.25 10.95
C PHE A 78 2.74 -7.26 9.80
N LEU A 79 3.61 -8.27 9.89
CA LEU A 79 3.73 -9.29 8.84
C LEU A 79 2.43 -10.08 8.66
N ASP A 80 1.90 -10.63 9.74
CA ASP A 80 0.76 -11.56 9.70
C ASP A 80 -0.56 -10.88 9.35
N ASN A 81 -0.77 -9.62 9.77
CA ASN A 81 -2.05 -8.94 9.60
C ASN A 81 -2.02 -7.79 8.61
N ILE A 82 -0.92 -7.03 8.51
CA ILE A 82 -0.88 -5.84 7.65
C ILE A 82 -0.30 -6.21 6.30
N SER A 83 0.87 -6.83 6.26
CA SER A 83 1.58 -7.19 5.02
C SER A 83 0.81 -8.23 4.20
N GLU A 84 0.32 -9.29 4.83
CA GLU A 84 -0.47 -10.34 4.16
C GLU A 84 -1.75 -9.77 3.51
N ASN A 85 -2.52 -8.98 4.25
CA ASN A 85 -3.75 -8.39 3.74
C ASN A 85 -3.49 -7.30 2.69
N ALA A 86 -2.46 -6.46 2.88
CA ALA A 86 -2.04 -5.47 1.90
C ALA A 86 -1.64 -6.13 0.58
N SER A 87 -0.82 -7.20 0.64
CA SER A 87 -0.42 -7.98 -0.53
C SER A 87 -1.62 -8.57 -1.25
N SER A 88 -2.61 -9.09 -0.51
CA SER A 88 -3.85 -9.60 -1.08
C SER A 88 -4.65 -8.53 -1.82
N LYS A 89 -4.82 -7.33 -1.23
CA LYS A 89 -5.50 -6.20 -1.88
C LYS A 89 -4.69 -5.66 -3.07
N ASP A 90 -3.36 -5.60 -2.99
CA ASP A 90 -2.47 -5.22 -4.08
C ASP A 90 -2.64 -6.13 -5.30
N GLN A 91 -2.79 -7.45 -5.10
CA GLN A 91 -3.07 -8.37 -6.22
C GLN A 91 -4.41 -8.06 -6.90
N ILE A 92 -5.44 -7.67 -6.14
CA ILE A 92 -6.75 -7.29 -6.70
C ILE A 92 -6.62 -5.98 -7.49
N LEU A 93 -5.94 -4.97 -6.93
CA LEU A 93 -5.67 -3.70 -7.61
C LEU A 93 -4.87 -3.91 -8.91
N LYS A 94 -3.85 -4.77 -8.87
CA LYS A 94 -3.05 -5.13 -10.05
C LYS A 94 -3.91 -5.76 -11.14
N LYS A 95 -4.80 -6.71 -10.80
CA LYS A 95 -5.72 -7.31 -11.76
C LYS A 95 -6.65 -6.27 -12.38
N LYS A 96 -7.24 -5.40 -11.55
CA LYS A 96 -8.09 -4.30 -12.00
C LYS A 96 -7.38 -3.37 -12.98
N LEU A 97 -6.11 -3.03 -12.72
CA LEU A 97 -5.30 -2.21 -13.62
C LEU A 97 -5.09 -2.90 -14.99
N LEU A 98 -4.79 -4.20 -15.00
CA LEU A 98 -4.62 -4.97 -16.23
C LEU A 98 -5.93 -5.07 -17.03
N GLU A 99 -7.06 -5.27 -16.33
CA GLU A 99 -8.39 -5.36 -16.93
C GLU A 99 -8.89 -4.02 -17.47
N ALA A 100 -8.48 -2.89 -16.88
CA ALA A 100 -8.79 -1.56 -17.38
C ALA A 100 -8.23 -1.34 -18.79
N ASN A 101 -7.16 -2.06 -19.17
CA ASN A 101 -6.50 -1.98 -20.48
C ASN A 101 -6.19 -0.53 -20.92
N VAL A 102 -5.90 0.31 -19.93
CA VAL A 102 -5.63 1.73 -20.07
C VAL A 102 -4.14 1.94 -19.85
N VAL A 103 -3.51 2.63 -20.80
CA VAL A 103 -2.12 3.07 -20.70
C VAL A 103 -2.14 4.59 -20.51
N PRO A 104 -1.53 5.14 -19.45
CA PRO A 104 -1.38 6.58 -19.31
C PRO A 104 -0.55 7.13 -20.48
N GLU A 105 -0.88 8.34 -20.94
CA GLU A 105 -0.26 8.95 -22.13
C GLU A 105 1.27 9.10 -22.00
N ASN A 106 1.82 9.10 -20.78
CA ASN A 106 3.27 9.19 -20.51
C ASN A 106 3.91 7.90 -19.91
N PHE A 107 3.21 6.76 -19.89
CA PHE A 107 3.69 5.51 -19.27
C PHE A 107 3.80 4.32 -20.24
N GLU A 108 3.77 4.56 -21.56
CA GLU A 108 3.89 3.50 -22.56
C GLU A 108 5.17 2.66 -22.43
N ILE A 109 6.27 3.25 -21.94
CA ILE A 109 7.57 2.58 -21.80
C ILE A 109 7.69 1.80 -20.47
N PRO A 110 7.40 2.36 -19.27
CA PRO A 110 7.48 1.61 -18.02
C PRO A 110 6.47 0.45 -17.91
N LEU A 111 5.26 0.59 -18.44
CA LEU A 111 4.22 -0.45 -18.32
C LEU A 111 4.53 -1.73 -19.12
N ARG A 112 5.36 -1.65 -20.17
CA ARG A 112 5.80 -2.85 -20.93
C ARG A 112 6.68 -3.79 -20.10
N ALA A 113 7.35 -3.30 -19.06
CA ALA A 113 8.23 -4.09 -18.19
C ALA A 113 7.49 -4.86 -17.09
N ILE A 114 6.18 -4.64 -16.93
CA ILE A 114 5.34 -5.29 -15.91
C ILE A 114 4.66 -6.57 -16.46
N LYS A 115 4.73 -6.82 -17.78
CA LYS A 115 4.22 -8.03 -18.43
C LYS A 115 5.10 -9.26 -18.19
#